data_AF-A0A926CHF3-F1
#
_entry.id   AF-A0A926CHF3-F1
#
_cell.length_a   1.000
_cell.length_b   1.000
_cell.length_c   1.000
_cell.angle_alpha   90.00
_cell.angle_beta   90.00
_cell.angle_gamma   90.00
#
_symmetry.space_group_name_H-M   'P 1'
#
loop_
_entity.id
_entity.type
_entity.pdbx_description
1 polymer ?
#
loop_
_entity_poly.entity_id
_entity_poly.type
_entity_poly.pdbx_seq_one_letter_code
_entity_poly.pdbx_strand_id
1 'polypeptide(L)'
;TGQGTGTTNYTILPNFSSVARNGSITVNNLTVPVQQAPAAGAMRQRLVRSLYYNTLGRIPTQAEEDFQVNSNLSTLDLTTNFFTSQEFAQSGKLVSGLYIALLDRDAEYAGWIFQRNALSSRALNQVQLTGNFLGSLEYTQRFGAPTVNEFVRLLYQNVLGRVPSAAEEAFQVNAVNAAGRATVATNFMGVEEFRVGRLPRFDSFLVYAAILNRDPTPAERQLTKSRLESGVSIGTILQEIVSSAEFTQLLQ
;
A
#
# COMPACT_ATOMS: atom_id res chain seq x y z
N THR A 1 34.81 -8.25 5.43
CA THR A 1 35.30 -8.35 4.04
C THR A 1 34.44 -9.34 3.30
N GLY A 2 33.51 -8.89 2.46
CA GLY A 2 32.71 -9.81 1.63
C GLY A 2 33.60 -10.40 0.56
N GLN A 3 33.85 -11.71 0.59
CA GLN A 3 34.49 -12.44 -0.51
C GLN A 3 33.42 -13.21 -1.28
N GLY A 4 33.37 -13.01 -2.59
CA GLY A 4 32.45 -13.70 -3.51
C GLY A 4 31.96 -12.82 -4.65
N THR A 5 31.52 -13.44 -5.74
CA THR A 5 30.73 -12.80 -6.80
C THR A 5 29.25 -13.00 -6.49
N GLY A 6 28.46 -11.94 -6.58
CA GLY A 6 27.02 -11.99 -6.35
C GLY A 6 26.28 -10.98 -7.22
N THR A 7 25.12 -11.37 -7.74
CA THR A 7 24.27 -10.46 -8.51
C THR A 7 23.43 -9.63 -7.54
N THR A 8 23.50 -8.31 -7.65
CA THR A 8 22.56 -7.40 -6.98
C THR A 8 21.57 -6.87 -7.99
N ASN A 9 20.29 -7.17 -7.80
CA ASN A 9 19.21 -6.68 -8.65
C ASN A 9 18.57 -5.46 -7.99
N TYR A 10 18.39 -4.39 -8.77
CA TYR A 10 17.64 -3.20 -8.36
C TYR A 10 16.45 -3.02 -9.30
N THR A 11 15.28 -2.77 -8.75
CA THR A 11 14.09 -2.39 -9.52
C THR A 11 13.88 -0.90 -9.39
N ILE A 12 13.80 -0.22 -10.53
CA ILE A 12 13.52 1.20 -10.60
C ILE A 12 12.06 1.35 -11.00
N LEU A 13 11.29 2.09 -10.20
CA LEU A 13 9.87 2.30 -10.46
C LEU A 13 9.69 2.99 -11.84
N PRO A 14 8.58 2.73 -12.56
CA PRO A 14 8.32 3.38 -13.84
C PRO A 14 8.31 4.90 -13.74
N ASN A 15 8.70 5.57 -14.82
CA ASN A 15 8.54 7.01 -14.98
C ASN A 15 7.19 7.28 -15.64
N PHE A 16 6.34 8.10 -15.01
CA PHE A 16 5.07 8.54 -15.58
C PHE A 16 5.04 10.04 -15.90
N SER A 17 6.15 10.76 -15.68
CA SER A 17 6.29 12.16 -16.06
C SER A 17 6.69 12.28 -17.54
N SER A 18 6.38 13.41 -18.19
CA SER A 18 6.87 13.74 -19.54
C SER A 18 8.31 14.27 -19.55
N VAL A 19 9.00 14.28 -18.39
CA VAL A 19 10.41 14.63 -18.25
C VAL A 19 11.24 13.37 -17.96
N ALA A 20 12.45 13.33 -18.51
CA ALA A 20 13.41 12.25 -18.24
C ALA A 20 13.89 12.29 -16.79
N ARG A 21 14.13 11.12 -16.19
CA ARG A 21 14.74 11.02 -14.85
C ARG A 21 16.14 10.47 -14.94
N ASN A 22 17.08 11.19 -14.33
CA ASN A 22 18.48 10.81 -14.25
C ASN A 22 18.82 10.52 -12.78
N GLY A 23 19.54 9.43 -12.54
CA GLY A 23 20.03 9.05 -11.23
C GLY A 23 21.29 8.19 -11.36
N SER A 24 21.77 7.67 -10.24
CA SER A 24 22.92 6.76 -10.24
C SER A 24 22.83 5.75 -9.11
N ILE A 25 23.29 4.53 -9.38
CA ILE A 25 23.46 3.49 -8.36
C ILE A 25 24.95 3.42 -8.02
N THR A 26 25.29 3.57 -6.74
CA THR A 26 26.69 3.49 -6.27
C THR A 26 26.90 2.24 -5.41
N VAL A 27 27.86 1.39 -5.80
CA VAL A 27 28.27 0.20 -5.04
C VAL A 27 29.79 0.22 -4.88
N ASN A 28 30.29 0.39 -3.65
CA ASN A 28 31.73 0.43 -3.35
C ASN A 28 32.52 1.37 -4.30
N ASN A 29 32.11 2.63 -4.39
CA ASN A 29 32.64 3.67 -5.29
C ASN A 29 32.43 3.44 -6.81
N LEU A 30 31.85 2.32 -7.24
CA LEU A 30 31.40 2.14 -8.62
C LEU A 30 30.05 2.82 -8.81
N THR A 31 29.98 3.83 -9.68
CA THR A 31 28.75 4.57 -9.97
C THR A 31 28.23 4.18 -11.35
N VAL A 32 27.00 3.66 -11.41
CA VAL A 32 26.28 3.34 -12.65
C VAL A 32 25.20 4.39 -12.87
N PRO A 33 25.27 5.22 -13.93
CA PRO A 33 24.20 6.15 -14.25
C PRO A 33 22.95 5.40 -14.70
N VAL A 34 21.81 5.87 -14.26
CA VAL A 34 20.49 5.41 -14.70
C VAL A 34 19.79 6.57 -15.36
N GLN A 35 19.37 6.37 -16.61
CA GLN A 35 18.50 7.30 -17.31
C GLN A 35 17.20 6.59 -17.64
N GLN A 36 16.08 7.16 -17.21
CA GLN A 36 14.76 6.75 -17.63
C GLN A 36 14.18 7.82 -18.56
N ALA A 37 13.79 7.38 -19.75
CA ALA A 37 13.13 8.22 -20.74
C ALA A 37 11.84 8.85 -20.18
N PRO A 38 11.41 10.00 -20.73
CA PRO A 38 10.09 10.55 -20.43
C PRO A 38 8.99 9.59 -20.88
N ALA A 39 7.87 9.59 -20.17
CA ALA A 39 6.69 8.83 -20.55
C ALA A 39 5.98 9.49 -21.74
N ALA A 40 5.68 8.71 -22.77
CA ALA A 40 4.95 9.14 -23.95
C ALA A 40 3.43 9.24 -23.71
N GLY A 41 2.72 9.92 -24.62
CA GLY A 41 1.27 10.13 -24.56
C GLY A 41 0.89 11.40 -23.81
N ALA A 42 -0.38 11.80 -23.88
CA ALA A 42 -0.86 12.97 -23.14
C ALA A 42 -0.99 12.68 -21.63
N MET A 43 -1.24 13.73 -20.85
CA MET A 43 -1.30 13.64 -19.39
C MET A 43 -2.31 12.59 -18.89
N ARG A 44 -3.44 12.41 -19.60
CA ARG A 44 -4.45 11.40 -19.24
C ARG A 44 -3.93 9.96 -19.39
N GLN A 45 -3.18 9.64 -20.44
CA GLN A 45 -2.50 8.35 -20.60
C GLN A 45 -1.52 8.10 -19.45
N ARG A 46 -0.71 9.10 -19.12
CA ARG A 46 0.28 9.01 -18.05
C ARG A 46 -0.38 8.82 -16.68
N LEU A 47 -1.47 9.53 -16.42
CA LEU A 47 -2.31 9.35 -15.23
C LEU A 47 -2.83 7.91 -15.14
N VAL A 48 -3.45 7.39 -16.21
CA VAL A 48 -4.01 6.04 -16.22
C VAL A 48 -2.93 5.02 -15.87
N ARG A 49 -1.76 5.09 -16.52
CA ARG A 49 -0.62 4.19 -16.21
C ARG A 49 -0.14 4.33 -14.77
N SER A 50 -0.08 5.55 -14.23
CA SER A 50 0.27 5.80 -12.83
C SER A 50 -0.75 5.17 -11.88
N LEU A 51 -2.05 5.32 -12.13
CA LEU A 51 -3.10 4.72 -11.30
C LEU A 51 -3.03 3.19 -11.34
N TYR A 52 -2.96 2.57 -12.52
CA TYR A 52 -2.79 1.11 -12.64
C TYR A 52 -1.57 0.60 -11.87
N TYR A 53 -0.43 1.28 -12.00
CA TYR A 53 0.77 0.83 -11.29
C TYR A 53 0.64 1.03 -9.79
N ASN A 54 0.14 2.17 -9.33
CA ASN A 54 0.16 2.52 -7.91
C ASN A 54 -1.00 1.93 -7.12
N THR A 55 -2.15 1.67 -7.71
CA THR A 55 -3.22 0.95 -7.01
C THR A 55 -3.18 -0.54 -7.33
N LEU A 56 -2.96 -0.94 -8.58
CA LEU A 56 -3.14 -2.33 -9.00
C LEU A 56 -1.82 -3.11 -9.10
N GLY A 57 -0.68 -2.42 -9.00
CA GLY A 57 0.64 -3.06 -9.04
C GLY A 57 1.00 -3.66 -10.41
N ARG A 58 0.42 -3.15 -11.49
CA ARG A 58 0.65 -3.63 -12.86
C ARG A 58 0.57 -2.47 -13.87
N ILE A 59 1.16 -2.67 -15.05
CA ILE A 59 0.99 -1.76 -16.19
C ILE A 59 -0.27 -2.20 -16.94
N PRO A 60 -1.15 -1.27 -17.38
CA PRO A 60 -2.33 -1.64 -18.15
C PRO A 60 -1.94 -2.20 -19.51
N THR A 61 -2.76 -3.10 -20.02
CA THR A 61 -2.75 -3.42 -21.46
C THR A 61 -3.18 -2.19 -22.27
N GLN A 62 -2.86 -2.15 -23.58
CA GLN A 62 -3.27 -1.04 -24.44
C GLN A 62 -4.80 -0.85 -24.43
N ALA A 63 -5.57 -1.94 -24.47
CA ALA A 63 -7.03 -1.88 -24.43
C ALA A 63 -7.56 -1.31 -23.09
N GLU A 64 -6.94 -1.69 -21.97
CA GLU A 64 -7.27 -1.12 -20.65
C GLU A 64 -6.93 0.36 -20.56
N GLU A 65 -5.80 0.78 -21.13
CA GLU A 65 -5.43 2.20 -21.20
C GLU A 65 -6.42 2.98 -22.06
N ASP A 66 -6.71 2.51 -23.27
CA ASP A 66 -7.63 3.15 -24.21
C ASP A 66 -9.04 3.25 -23.60
N PHE A 67 -9.51 2.22 -22.91
CA PHE A 67 -10.80 2.24 -22.23
C PHE A 67 -10.87 3.35 -21.18
N GLN A 68 -9.86 3.47 -20.31
CA GLN A 68 -9.87 4.49 -19.25
C GLN A 68 -9.65 5.90 -19.81
N VAL A 69 -8.77 6.05 -20.80
CA VAL A 69 -8.48 7.33 -21.45
C VAL A 69 -9.71 7.87 -22.18
N ASN A 70 -10.47 7.00 -22.86
CA ASN A 70 -11.66 7.40 -23.61
C ASN A 70 -12.94 7.44 -22.76
N SER A 71 -12.85 7.17 -21.45
CA SER A 71 -13.98 7.35 -20.54
C SER A 71 -14.35 8.83 -20.40
N ASN A 72 -15.64 9.13 -20.24
CA ASN A 72 -16.11 10.50 -19.93
C ASN A 72 -15.93 10.89 -18.45
N LEU A 73 -15.19 10.09 -17.67
CA LEU A 73 -14.95 10.36 -16.26
C LEU A 73 -14.06 11.60 -16.10
N SER A 74 -14.34 12.37 -15.05
CA SER A 74 -13.42 13.40 -14.56
C SER A 74 -12.17 12.73 -13.99
N THR A 75 -11.08 13.50 -13.82
CA THR A 75 -9.88 13.01 -13.13
C THR A 75 -10.19 12.56 -11.71
N LEU A 76 -11.09 13.24 -11.00
CA LEU A 76 -11.53 12.84 -9.66
C LEU A 76 -12.26 11.50 -9.70
N ASP A 77 -13.23 11.32 -10.61
CA ASP A 77 -14.02 10.08 -10.66
C ASP A 77 -13.16 8.90 -11.08
N LEU A 78 -12.26 9.09 -12.05
CA LEU A 78 -11.29 8.08 -12.45
C LEU A 78 -10.40 7.68 -11.26
N THR A 79 -9.82 8.66 -10.56
CA THR A 79 -8.97 8.42 -9.39
C THR A 79 -9.74 7.71 -8.27
N THR A 80 -10.97 8.15 -8.00
CA THR A 80 -11.86 7.55 -7.01
C THR A 80 -12.17 6.11 -7.35
N ASN A 81 -12.51 5.81 -8.61
CA ASN A 81 -12.80 4.44 -9.06
C ASN A 81 -11.63 3.49 -8.82
N PHE A 82 -10.38 3.91 -9.08
CA PHE A 82 -9.20 3.10 -8.78
C PHE A 82 -8.98 2.97 -7.26
N PHE A 83 -9.12 4.07 -6.51
CA PHE A 83 -8.89 4.12 -5.06
C PHE A 83 -9.93 3.32 -4.24
N THR A 84 -11.15 3.16 -4.76
CA THR A 84 -12.22 2.36 -4.12
C THR A 84 -12.41 1.00 -4.76
N SER A 85 -11.59 0.64 -5.76
CA SER A 85 -11.70 -0.64 -6.46
C SER A 85 -11.48 -1.83 -5.53
N GLN A 86 -12.16 -2.94 -5.82
CA GLN A 86 -11.96 -4.21 -5.12
C GLN A 86 -10.53 -4.74 -5.29
N GLU A 87 -9.94 -4.55 -6.47
CA GLU A 87 -8.56 -4.98 -6.75
C GLU A 87 -7.55 -4.22 -5.87
N PHE A 88 -7.72 -2.91 -5.68
CA PHE A 88 -6.90 -2.15 -4.73
C PHE A 88 -7.15 -2.55 -3.28
N ALA A 89 -8.41 -2.83 -2.92
CA ALA A 89 -8.76 -3.31 -1.58
C ALA A 89 -8.05 -4.63 -1.23
N GLN A 90 -8.00 -5.58 -2.17
CA GLN A 90 -7.38 -6.89 -2.00
C GLN A 90 -5.85 -6.89 -2.10
N SER A 91 -5.25 -5.76 -2.47
CA SER A 91 -3.79 -5.61 -2.62
C SER A 91 -3.27 -4.45 -1.78
N GLY A 92 -3.27 -3.22 -2.30
CA GLY A 92 -2.68 -2.06 -1.64
C GLY A 92 -3.28 -1.74 -0.27
N LYS A 93 -4.62 -1.81 -0.11
CA LYS A 93 -5.24 -1.56 1.21
C LYS A 93 -4.92 -2.68 2.21
N LEU A 94 -4.96 -3.93 1.75
CA LEU A 94 -4.53 -5.07 2.55
C LEU A 94 -3.09 -4.92 3.02
N VAL A 95 -2.14 -4.56 2.14
CA VAL A 95 -0.74 -4.39 2.55
C VAL A 95 -0.58 -3.31 3.61
N SER A 96 -1.22 -2.15 3.43
CA SER A 96 -1.18 -1.07 4.42
C SER A 96 -1.71 -1.53 5.77
N GLY A 97 -2.82 -2.27 5.77
CA GLY A 97 -3.36 -2.80 7.01
C GLY A 97 -2.49 -3.89 7.65
N LEU A 98 -1.70 -4.67 6.90
CA LEU A 98 -0.79 -5.67 7.49
C LEU A 98 0.31 -4.99 8.32
N TYR A 99 0.85 -3.87 7.84
CA TYR A 99 1.79 -3.05 8.64
C TYR A 99 1.16 -2.60 9.95
N ILE A 100 -0.08 -2.12 9.91
CA ILE A 100 -0.78 -1.62 11.11
C ILE A 100 -1.14 -2.79 12.04
N ALA A 101 -1.80 -3.82 11.52
CA ALA A 101 -2.31 -4.95 12.28
C ALA A 101 -1.20 -5.76 12.94
N LEU A 102 -0.11 -6.01 12.21
CA LEU A 102 0.92 -6.95 12.62
C LEU A 102 2.19 -6.29 13.13
N LEU A 103 2.49 -5.04 12.76
CA LEU A 103 3.72 -4.35 13.15
C LEU A 103 3.46 -3.10 13.99
N ASP A 104 2.20 -2.74 14.23
CA ASP A 104 1.76 -1.49 14.89
C ASP A 104 2.50 -0.25 14.39
N ARG A 105 2.65 -0.17 13.08
CA ARG A 105 3.21 1.01 12.42
C ARG A 105 2.56 1.21 11.08
N ASP A 106 2.71 2.41 10.57
CA ASP A 106 2.29 2.68 9.21
C ASP A 106 3.32 2.11 8.22
N ALA A 107 2.83 1.81 7.02
CA ALA A 107 3.72 1.49 5.91
C ALA A 107 4.53 2.73 5.52
N GLU A 108 5.67 2.46 4.87
CA GLU A 108 6.35 3.45 4.04
C GLU A 108 6.17 3.06 2.57
N TYR A 109 6.34 4.03 1.67
CA TYR A 109 5.99 3.87 0.27
C TYR A 109 6.75 2.73 -0.42
N ALA A 110 8.07 2.62 -0.23
CA ALA A 110 8.88 1.62 -0.91
C ALA A 110 8.53 0.18 -0.47
N GLY A 111 8.39 -0.08 0.82
CA GLY A 111 7.98 -1.37 1.37
C GLY A 111 6.53 -1.69 1.03
N TRP A 112 5.63 -0.70 1.05
CA TRP A 112 4.26 -0.87 0.58
C TRP A 112 4.22 -1.31 -0.90
N ILE A 113 4.97 -0.63 -1.78
CA ILE A 113 5.11 -1.03 -3.19
C ILE A 113 5.66 -2.45 -3.30
N PHE A 114 6.72 -2.78 -2.56
CA PHE A 114 7.35 -4.10 -2.60
C PHE A 114 6.36 -5.22 -2.25
N GLN A 115 5.67 -5.10 -1.11
CA GLN A 115 4.73 -6.11 -0.64
C GLN A 115 3.48 -6.19 -1.53
N ARG A 116 2.97 -5.05 -2.02
CA ARG A 116 1.84 -5.01 -2.96
C ARG A 116 2.20 -5.69 -4.28
N ASN A 117 3.40 -5.45 -4.80
CA ASN A 117 3.86 -6.07 -6.05
C ASN A 117 3.98 -7.60 -5.91
N ALA A 118 4.32 -8.11 -4.72
CA ALA A 118 4.32 -9.55 -4.47
C ALA A 118 2.91 -10.17 -4.61
N LEU A 119 1.85 -9.44 -4.25
CA LEU A 119 0.46 -9.85 -4.47
C LEU A 119 0.04 -9.70 -5.93
N SER A 120 0.29 -8.54 -6.56
CA SER A 120 -0.18 -8.26 -7.92
C SER A 120 0.49 -9.15 -8.98
N SER A 121 1.76 -9.50 -8.78
CA SER A 121 2.49 -10.45 -9.61
C SER A 121 2.14 -11.92 -9.32
N ARG A 122 1.30 -12.18 -8.32
CA ARG A 122 0.98 -13.52 -7.80
C ARG A 122 2.19 -14.31 -7.31
N ALA A 123 3.30 -13.63 -6.99
CA ALA A 123 4.45 -14.26 -6.33
C ALA A 123 4.07 -14.79 -4.94
N LEU A 124 3.15 -14.11 -4.25
CA LEU A 124 2.56 -14.54 -2.99
C LEU A 124 1.05 -14.36 -3.04
N ASN A 125 0.31 -15.25 -2.38
CA ASN A 125 -1.07 -14.98 -1.99
C ASN A 125 -1.13 -14.20 -0.66
N GLN A 126 -2.32 -13.72 -0.29
CA GLN A 126 -2.53 -12.90 0.90
C GLN A 126 -2.09 -13.59 2.21
N VAL A 127 -2.37 -14.90 2.34
CA VAL A 127 -2.01 -15.68 3.54
C VAL A 127 -0.50 -15.86 3.63
N GLN A 128 0.17 -16.13 2.50
CA GLN A 128 1.64 -16.24 2.46
C GLN A 128 2.30 -14.90 2.81
N LEU A 129 1.81 -13.79 2.26
CA LEU A 129 2.32 -12.47 2.60
C LEU A 129 2.14 -12.17 4.10
N THR A 130 0.96 -12.44 4.64
CA THR A 130 0.67 -12.29 6.08
C THR A 130 1.61 -13.14 6.93
N GLY A 131 1.89 -14.38 6.49
CA GLY A 131 2.90 -15.25 7.10
C GLY A 131 4.29 -14.62 7.11
N ASN A 132 4.72 -13.97 6.02
CA ASN A 132 6.00 -13.27 5.95
C ASN A 132 6.10 -12.11 6.93
N PHE A 133 5.01 -11.36 7.15
CA PHE A 133 4.98 -10.32 8.19
C PHE A 133 5.14 -10.91 9.59
N LEU A 134 4.38 -11.97 9.92
CA LEU A 134 4.46 -12.66 11.22
C LEU A 134 5.82 -13.31 11.48
N GLY A 135 6.47 -13.81 10.43
CA GLY A 135 7.81 -14.40 10.49
C GLY A 135 8.96 -13.40 10.32
N SER A 136 8.66 -12.11 10.20
CA SER A 136 9.70 -11.10 10.01
C SER A 136 10.48 -10.83 11.28
N LEU A 137 11.76 -10.48 11.12
CA LEU A 137 12.60 -10.03 12.25
C LEU A 137 11.95 -8.85 12.98
N GLU A 138 11.29 -7.95 12.24
CA GLU A 138 10.60 -6.82 12.83
C GLU A 138 9.47 -7.26 13.77
N TYR A 139 8.64 -8.22 13.36
CA TYR A 139 7.57 -8.75 14.21
C TYR A 139 8.14 -9.35 15.50
N THR A 140 9.17 -10.20 15.37
CA THR A 140 9.82 -10.82 16.54
C THR A 140 10.50 -9.80 17.44
N GLN A 141 11.12 -8.75 16.90
CA GLN A 141 11.72 -7.67 17.69
C GLN A 141 10.67 -6.86 18.46
N ARG A 142 9.48 -6.64 17.88
CA ARG A 142 8.41 -5.86 18.50
C ARG A 142 7.61 -6.65 19.52
N PHE A 143 7.27 -7.89 19.21
CA PHE A 143 6.28 -8.68 19.97
C PHE A 143 6.84 -10.00 20.51
N GLY A 144 8.08 -10.36 20.19
CA GLY A 144 8.67 -11.64 20.57
C GLY A 144 7.95 -12.82 19.91
N ALA A 145 7.66 -13.84 20.71
CA ALA A 145 6.89 -15.01 20.31
C ALA A 145 5.59 -15.06 21.14
N PRO A 146 4.57 -14.23 20.83
CA PRO A 146 3.38 -14.16 21.64
C PRO A 146 2.64 -15.50 21.61
N THR A 147 1.99 -15.87 22.69
CA THR A 147 1.02 -16.98 22.77
C THR A 147 -0.17 -16.74 21.82
N VAL A 148 -1.02 -17.74 21.62
CA VAL A 148 -2.22 -17.59 20.75
C VAL A 148 -3.17 -16.52 21.30
N ASN A 149 -3.39 -16.48 22.62
CA ASN A 149 -4.19 -15.47 23.28
C ASN A 149 -3.60 -14.06 23.13
N GLU A 150 -2.29 -13.91 23.36
CA GLU A 150 -1.61 -12.62 23.18
C GLU A 150 -1.67 -12.14 21.72
N PHE A 151 -1.50 -13.05 20.76
CA PHE A 151 -1.65 -12.74 19.34
C PHE A 151 -3.05 -12.22 19.00
N VAL A 152 -4.12 -12.86 19.51
CA VAL A 152 -5.49 -12.39 19.32
C VAL A 152 -5.70 -11.01 19.93
N ARG A 153 -5.19 -10.76 21.14
CA ARG A 153 -5.29 -9.45 21.80
C ARG A 153 -4.53 -8.36 21.05
N LEU A 154 -3.33 -8.67 20.52
CA LEU A 154 -2.56 -7.76 19.68
C LEU A 154 -3.32 -7.41 18.40
N LEU A 155 -3.95 -8.39 17.73
CA LEU A 155 -4.79 -8.12 16.57
C LEU A 155 -5.91 -7.16 16.92
N TYR A 156 -6.70 -7.41 17.97
CA TYR A 156 -7.79 -6.52 18.39
C TYR A 156 -7.30 -5.11 18.75
N GLN A 157 -6.18 -5.00 19.47
CA GLN A 157 -5.62 -3.71 19.84
C GLN A 157 -5.17 -2.91 18.61
N ASN A 158 -4.38 -3.53 17.74
CA ASN A 158 -3.79 -2.85 16.59
C ASN A 158 -4.86 -2.52 15.55
N VAL A 159 -5.74 -3.48 15.28
CA VAL A 159 -6.77 -3.41 14.24
C VAL A 159 -7.98 -2.62 14.72
N LEU A 160 -8.55 -2.94 15.88
CA LEU A 160 -9.83 -2.38 16.34
C LEU A 160 -9.67 -1.31 17.43
N GLY A 161 -8.48 -1.17 18.03
CA GLY A 161 -8.23 -0.19 19.08
C GLY A 161 -8.94 -0.51 20.40
N ARG A 162 -9.36 -1.76 20.58
CA ARG A 162 -10.08 -2.24 21.76
C ARG A 162 -9.59 -3.61 22.17
N VAL A 163 -9.90 -4.01 23.40
CA VAL A 163 -9.70 -5.38 23.90
C VAL A 163 -10.89 -6.24 23.46
N PRO A 164 -10.69 -7.51 23.06
CA PRO A 164 -11.80 -8.42 22.78
C PRO A 164 -12.56 -8.75 24.07
N SER A 165 -13.86 -8.97 23.97
CA SER A 165 -14.62 -9.67 25.01
C SER A 165 -14.11 -11.12 25.16
N ALA A 166 -14.42 -11.77 26.29
CA ALA A 166 -14.01 -13.17 26.51
C ALA A 166 -14.54 -14.14 25.44
N ALA A 167 -15.75 -13.90 24.93
CA ALA A 167 -16.34 -14.70 23.86
C ALA A 167 -15.65 -14.48 22.51
N GLU A 168 -15.33 -13.23 22.17
CA GLU A 168 -14.55 -12.89 20.98
C GLU A 168 -13.13 -13.50 21.03
N GLU A 169 -12.45 -13.40 22.17
CA GLU A 169 -11.11 -13.98 22.34
C GLU A 169 -11.16 -15.50 22.16
N ALA A 170 -12.09 -16.18 22.84
CA ALA A 170 -12.24 -17.63 22.72
C ALA A 170 -12.55 -18.08 21.29
N PHE A 171 -13.44 -17.37 20.59
CA PHE A 171 -13.76 -17.65 19.18
C PHE A 171 -12.53 -17.54 18.29
N GLN A 172 -11.74 -16.48 18.45
CA GLN A 172 -10.57 -16.23 17.61
C GLN A 172 -9.40 -17.15 17.96
N VAL A 173 -9.21 -17.50 19.23
CA VAL A 173 -8.22 -18.51 19.66
C VAL A 173 -8.53 -19.86 19.00
N ASN A 174 -9.80 -20.28 19.00
CA ASN A 174 -10.22 -21.51 18.32
C ASN A 174 -9.97 -21.43 16.80
N ALA A 175 -10.24 -20.30 16.18
CA ALA A 175 -9.95 -20.08 14.76
C ALA A 175 -8.45 -20.16 14.46
N VAL A 176 -7.59 -19.60 15.33
CA VAL A 176 -6.13 -19.66 15.18
C VAL A 176 -5.62 -21.09 15.32
N ASN A 177 -6.16 -21.85 16.28
CA ASN A 177 -5.77 -23.25 16.47
C ASN A 177 -6.21 -24.13 15.29
N ALA A 178 -7.32 -23.81 14.63
CA ALA A 178 -7.82 -24.56 13.49
C ALA A 178 -7.13 -24.20 12.16
N ALA A 179 -6.86 -22.92 11.91
CA ALA A 179 -6.45 -22.42 10.60
C ALA A 179 -5.08 -21.72 10.57
N GLY A 180 -4.47 -21.49 11.74
CA GLY A 180 -3.20 -20.80 11.90
C GLY A 180 -3.32 -19.27 11.93
N ARG A 181 -2.27 -18.62 12.45
CA ARG A 181 -2.22 -17.16 12.66
C ARG A 181 -2.34 -16.37 11.36
N ALA A 182 -1.65 -16.78 10.31
CA ALA A 182 -1.65 -16.08 9.04
C ALA A 182 -3.04 -16.02 8.41
N THR A 183 -3.77 -17.14 8.44
CA THR A 183 -5.16 -17.21 7.96
C THR A 183 -6.07 -16.31 8.77
N VAL A 184 -6.02 -16.39 10.11
CA VAL A 184 -6.86 -15.55 10.96
C VAL A 184 -6.55 -14.07 10.80
N ALA A 185 -5.28 -13.67 10.80
CA ALA A 185 -4.90 -12.27 10.55
C ALA A 185 -5.38 -11.77 9.17
N THR A 186 -5.27 -12.60 8.13
CA THR A 186 -5.75 -12.25 6.78
C THR A 186 -7.28 -12.06 6.78
N ASN A 187 -8.03 -12.94 7.44
CA ASN A 187 -9.48 -12.81 7.54
C ASN A 187 -9.90 -11.60 8.40
N PHE A 188 -9.14 -11.29 9.45
CA PHE A 188 -9.36 -10.15 10.33
C PHE A 188 -9.19 -8.80 9.60
N MET A 189 -8.46 -8.80 8.50
CA MET A 189 -8.31 -7.64 7.61
C MET A 189 -9.49 -7.47 6.64
N GLY A 190 -10.33 -8.51 6.48
CA GLY A 190 -11.48 -8.49 5.58
C GLY A 190 -12.80 -8.12 6.26
N VAL A 191 -12.87 -8.09 7.59
CA VAL A 191 -14.09 -7.74 8.33
C VAL A 191 -14.43 -6.26 8.18
N GLU A 192 -15.72 -5.98 8.03
CA GLU A 192 -16.25 -4.63 7.80
C GLU A 192 -15.87 -3.66 8.93
N GLU A 193 -15.83 -4.13 10.18
CA GLU A 193 -15.41 -3.33 11.35
C GLU A 193 -13.99 -2.77 11.19
N PHE A 194 -13.07 -3.54 10.59
CA PHE A 194 -11.73 -3.05 10.23
C PHE A 194 -11.77 -2.08 9.04
N ARG A 195 -12.56 -2.41 8.02
CA ARG A 195 -12.73 -1.59 6.83
C ARG A 195 -13.44 -0.27 7.09
N VAL A 196 -14.11 -0.06 8.23
CA VAL A 196 -14.81 1.19 8.55
C VAL A 196 -14.13 1.92 9.70
N GLY A 197 -13.68 1.23 10.75
CA GLY A 197 -13.11 1.86 11.96
C GLY A 197 -11.69 2.40 11.80
N ARG A 198 -10.93 1.96 10.79
CA ARG A 198 -9.52 2.37 10.57
C ARG A 198 -9.23 2.99 9.21
N LEU A 199 -10.24 3.21 8.35
CA LEU A 199 -10.08 3.97 7.08
C LEU A 199 -9.28 5.26 7.26
N PRO A 200 -9.51 6.06 8.32
CA PRO A 200 -8.74 7.29 8.49
C PRO A 200 -7.23 7.06 8.58
N ARG A 201 -6.80 5.98 9.25
CA ARG A 201 -5.37 5.64 9.36
C ARG A 201 -4.82 5.12 8.03
N PHE A 202 -5.53 4.21 7.34
CA PHE A 202 -5.10 3.70 6.03
C PHE A 202 -5.03 4.80 4.98
N ASP A 203 -6.14 5.51 4.82
CA ASP A 203 -6.32 6.45 3.73
C ASP A 203 -5.43 7.69 3.93
N SER A 204 -5.06 8.05 5.17
CA SER A 204 -4.06 9.12 5.43
C SER A 204 -2.68 8.86 4.82
N PHE A 205 -2.33 7.60 4.61
CA PHE A 205 -1.13 7.20 3.87
C PHE A 205 -1.45 6.94 2.40
N LEU A 206 -2.50 6.15 2.12
CA LEU A 206 -2.79 5.65 0.79
C LEU A 206 -3.11 6.75 -0.22
N VAL A 207 -3.71 7.88 0.19
CA VAL A 207 -3.96 8.98 -0.77
C VAL A 207 -2.66 9.55 -1.36
N TYR A 208 -1.57 9.58 -0.59
CA TYR A 208 -0.27 10.03 -1.07
C TYR A 208 0.47 8.91 -1.81
N ALA A 209 0.47 7.70 -1.24
CA ALA A 209 1.14 6.56 -1.85
C ALA A 209 0.53 6.17 -3.20
N ALA A 210 -0.81 6.14 -3.30
CA ALA A 210 -1.50 5.68 -4.48
C ALA A 210 -1.64 6.74 -5.58
N ILE A 211 -1.70 8.03 -5.21
CA ILE A 211 -2.00 9.13 -6.14
C ILE A 211 -0.77 10.00 -6.43
N LEU A 212 0.10 10.20 -5.43
CA LEU A 212 1.30 11.05 -5.53
C LEU A 212 2.62 10.27 -5.59
N ASN A 213 2.56 8.93 -5.49
CA ASN A 213 3.71 8.02 -5.63
C ASN A 213 4.82 8.28 -4.60
N ARG A 214 4.45 8.66 -3.38
CA ARG A 214 5.37 8.96 -2.28
C ARG A 214 4.75 8.77 -0.90
N ASP A 215 5.60 8.81 0.11
CA ASP A 215 5.16 8.97 1.49
C ASP A 215 4.55 10.36 1.74
N PRO A 216 3.48 10.47 2.55
CA PRO A 216 3.14 11.73 3.17
C PRO A 216 4.21 12.14 4.17
N THR A 217 4.47 13.44 4.27
CA THR A 217 5.16 14.03 5.42
C THR A 217 4.37 13.77 6.71
N PRO A 218 5.00 13.84 7.89
CA PRO A 218 4.29 13.67 9.16
C PRO A 218 3.09 14.64 9.32
N ALA A 219 3.23 15.89 8.85
CA ALA A 219 2.17 16.89 8.89
C ALA A 219 1.01 16.55 7.95
N GLU A 220 1.31 16.16 6.71
CA GLU A 220 0.30 15.73 5.73
C GLU A 220 -0.50 14.53 6.23
N ARG A 221 0.19 13.53 6.79
CA ARG A 221 -0.46 12.33 7.34
C ARG A 221 -1.37 12.69 8.50
N GLN A 222 -0.88 13.45 9.47
CA GLN A 222 -1.65 13.82 10.65
C GLN A 222 -2.87 14.69 10.28
N LEU A 223 -2.69 15.65 9.37
CA LEU A 223 -3.80 16.48 8.88
C LEU A 223 -4.86 15.62 8.19
N THR A 224 -4.46 14.79 7.22
CA THR A 224 -5.37 13.93 6.47
C THR A 224 -6.13 12.98 7.39
N LYS A 225 -5.42 12.34 8.33
CA LYS A 225 -6.02 11.49 9.35
C LYS A 225 -7.07 12.23 10.18
N SER A 226 -6.73 13.40 10.73
CA SER A 226 -7.66 14.17 11.57
C SER A 226 -8.91 14.61 10.81
N ARG A 227 -8.79 14.95 9.53
CA ARG A 227 -9.91 15.32 8.67
C ARG A 227 -10.83 14.12 8.41
N LEU A 228 -10.26 12.96 8.10
CA LEU A 228 -11.02 11.72 7.93
C LEU A 228 -11.73 11.32 9.24
N GLU A 229 -11.07 11.47 10.39
CA GLU A 229 -11.68 11.23 11.72
C GLU A 229 -12.84 12.21 12.02
N SER A 230 -12.77 13.44 11.50
CA SER A 230 -13.85 14.44 11.62
C SER A 230 -14.99 14.28 10.61
N GLY A 231 -14.94 13.24 9.75
CA GLY A 231 -15.99 12.95 8.76
C GLY A 231 -15.81 13.63 7.40
N VAL A 232 -14.66 14.24 7.11
CA VAL A 232 -14.35 14.71 5.75
C VAL A 232 -14.30 13.49 4.81
N SER A 233 -15.01 13.57 3.69
CA SER A 233 -15.07 12.45 2.75
C SER A 233 -13.71 12.23 2.06
N ILE A 234 -13.40 10.97 1.74
CA ILE A 234 -12.21 10.64 0.95
C ILE A 234 -12.22 11.34 -0.43
N GLY A 235 -13.40 11.51 -1.04
CA GLY A 235 -13.56 12.21 -2.31
C GLY A 235 -13.14 13.68 -2.22
N THR A 236 -13.39 14.36 -1.10
CA THR A 236 -12.91 15.73 -0.86
C THR A 236 -11.38 15.78 -0.81
N ILE A 237 -10.74 14.83 -0.13
CA ILE A 237 -9.28 14.76 -0.02
C ILE A 237 -8.66 14.43 -1.39
N LEU A 238 -9.24 13.47 -2.12
CA LEU A 238 -8.81 13.14 -3.47
C LEU A 238 -8.96 14.34 -4.42
N GLN A 239 -10.05 15.12 -4.31
CA GLN A 239 -10.25 16.34 -5.11
C GLN A 239 -9.13 17.35 -4.89
N GLU A 240 -8.75 17.59 -3.64
CA GLU A 240 -7.65 18.50 -3.32
C GLU A 240 -6.30 18.00 -3.87
N ILE A 241 -6.03 16.70 -3.76
CA ILE A 241 -4.80 16.11 -4.32
C ILE A 241 -4.79 16.23 -5.84
N VAL A 242 -5.85 15.83 -6.55
CA VAL A 242 -5.85 15.87 -8.03
C VAL A 242 -5.88 17.29 -8.59
N SER A 243 -6.30 18.27 -7.80
CA SER A 243 -6.21 19.70 -8.14
C SER A 243 -4.88 20.35 -7.76
N SER A 244 -3.98 19.64 -7.07
CA SER A 244 -2.72 20.19 -6.62
C SER A 244 -1.72 20.41 -7.76
N ALA A 245 -0.83 21.38 -7.57
CA ALA A 245 0.31 21.59 -8.48
C ALA A 245 1.22 20.36 -8.49
N GLU A 246 1.39 19.69 -7.35
CA GLU A 246 2.19 18.48 -7.22
C GLU A 246 1.67 17.33 -8.08
N PHE A 247 0.36 17.07 -8.06
CA PHE A 247 -0.22 16.03 -8.92
C PHE A 247 -0.02 16.34 -10.41
N THR A 248 -0.09 17.62 -10.78
CA THR A 248 0.20 18.04 -12.15
C THR A 248 1.67 17.82 -12.51
N GLN A 249 2.59 18.18 -11.61
CA GLN A 249 4.04 17.98 -11.77
C GLN A 249 4.43 16.50 -11.82
N LEU A 250 3.76 15.63 -11.06
CA LEU A 250 4.01 14.18 -11.09
C LEU A 250 3.88 13.61 -12.52
N LEU A 251 2.98 14.20 -13.31
CA LEU A 251 2.65 13.75 -14.66
C LEU A 251 3.30 14.61 -15.73
N GLN A 252 4.00 15.69 -15.42
CA GLN A 252 4.65 16.58 -16.40
C GLN A 252 6.16 16.38 -16.36
#